data_AF-A0A972SCT7-F1
#
_entry.id   AF-A0A972SCT7-F1
#
_cell.length_a   1.000
_cell.length_b   1.000
_cell.length_c   1.000
_cell.angle_alpha   90.00
_cell.angle_beta   90.00
_cell.angle_gamma   90.00
#
_symmetry.space_group_name_H-M   'P 1'
#
loop_
_entity.id
_entity.type
_entity.pdbx_description
1 polymer ?
#
loop_
_entity_poly.entity_id
_entity_poly.type
_entity_poly.pdbx_seq_one_letter_code
_entity_poly.pdbx_strand_id
1 'polypeptide(L)'
;LLKLIKDGTISVKIAKGLLKEMIQTGKTAAQLVEEKGLKQITDEGAIKQVVEEVLKENPDAVQKYKEGQTKVIGFLVGQVMRKTKGKANPQLVNKLLRQLLEQV
;
A
#
# COMPACT_ATOMS: atom_id res chain seq x y z
N LEU A 1 11.96 5.81 13.72
CA LEU A 1 10.98 5.96 12.62
C LEU A 1 11.59 5.62 11.27
N LEU A 2 12.60 6.36 10.77
CA LEU A 2 13.20 6.13 9.45
C LEU A 2 13.76 4.71 9.25
N LYS A 3 14.36 4.11 10.29
CA LYS A 3 14.82 2.71 10.25
C LYS A 3 13.71 1.73 9.87
N LEU A 4 12.53 1.87 10.48
CA LEU A 4 11.34 1.03 10.24
C LEU A 4 10.74 1.21 8.85
N ILE A 5 11.00 2.35 8.20
CA ILE A 5 10.64 2.56 6.79
C ILE A 5 11.66 1.86 5.90
N LYS A 6 12.95 2.02 6.21
CA LYS A 6 14.06 1.49 5.43
C LYS A 6 14.09 -0.04 5.40
N ASP A 7 13.74 -0.69 6.52
CA ASP A 7 13.67 -2.15 6.62
C ASP A 7 12.33 -2.75 6.16
N GLY A 8 11.37 -1.92 5.72
CA GLY A 8 10.07 -2.39 5.23
C GLY A 8 9.10 -2.84 6.33
N THR A 9 9.39 -2.55 7.60
CA THR A 9 8.45 -2.86 8.70
C THR A 9 7.17 -2.04 8.58
N ILE A 10 7.26 -0.76 8.17
CA ILE A 10 6.12 0.13 7.96
C ILE A 10 6.24 0.93 6.66
N SER A 11 5.09 1.25 6.07
CA SER A 11 5.05 2.15 4.92
C SER A 11 5.25 3.62 5.32
N VAL A 12 5.65 4.46 4.36
CA VAL A 12 5.74 5.93 4.54
C VAL A 12 4.39 6.52 4.98
N LYS A 13 3.28 5.97 4.51
CA LYS A 13 1.92 6.41 4.90
C LYS A 13 1.68 6.16 6.39
N ILE A 14 2.05 4.98 6.89
CA ILE A 14 1.96 4.64 8.31
C ILE A 14 2.90 5.54 9.12
N ALA A 15 4.14 5.75 8.65
CA ALA A 15 5.12 6.58 9.33
C ALA A 15 4.66 8.04 9.50
N LYS A 16 4.00 8.62 8.49
CA LYS A 16 3.40 9.96 8.59
C LYS A 16 2.32 10.04 9.68
N GLY A 17 1.51 8.99 9.83
CA GLY A 17 0.51 8.90 10.90
C GLY A 17 1.15 8.77 12.27
N LEU A 18 2.17 7.92 12.38
CA LEU A 18 2.89 7.69 13.64
C LEU A 18 3.67 8.91 14.12
N LEU A 19 4.23 9.72 13.22
CA LEU A 19 5.03 10.89 13.61
C LEU A 19 4.23 11.85 14.52
N LYS A 20 2.96 12.10 14.18
CA LYS A 20 2.07 12.95 14.99
C LYS A 20 1.85 12.36 16.39
N GLU A 21 1.64 11.05 16.46
CA GLU A 21 1.36 10.35 17.71
C GLU A 21 2.60 10.22 18.60
N MET A 22 3.78 10.03 18.01
CA MET A 22 5.05 10.07 18.74
C MET A 22 5.26 11.42 19.44
N ILE A 23 4.93 12.52 18.76
CA ILE A 23 5.04 13.88 19.32
C ILE A 23 4.05 14.07 20.48
N GLN A 24 2.82 13.57 20.35
CA GLN A 24 1.78 13.74 21.36
C GLN A 24 1.98 12.86 22.60
N THR A 25 2.50 11.66 22.44
CA THR A 25 2.56 10.65 23.50
C THR A 25 3.96 10.44 24.08
N GLY A 26 5.00 10.89 23.38
CA GLY A 26 6.39 10.56 23.70
C GLY A 26 6.78 9.10 23.41
N LYS A 27 5.86 8.25 22.93
CA LYS A 27 6.15 6.86 22.60
C LYS A 27 7.06 6.75 21.38
N THR A 28 7.87 5.71 21.35
CA THR A 28 8.72 5.40 20.19
C THR A 28 7.89 4.82 19.05
N ALA A 29 8.40 4.95 17.82
CA ALA A 29 7.75 4.37 16.64
C ALA A 29 7.58 2.85 16.76
N ALA A 30 8.54 2.14 17.36
CA ALA A 30 8.49 0.68 17.50
C ALA A 30 7.32 0.25 18.41
N GLN A 31 7.17 0.92 19.56
CA GLN A 31 6.05 0.67 20.49
C GLN A 31 4.70 0.87 19.81
N LEU A 32 4.52 2.00 19.11
CA LEU A 32 3.26 2.29 18.41
C LEU A 32 2.96 1.30 17.28
N VAL A 33 3.99 0.76 16.61
CA VAL A 33 3.82 -0.26 15.57
C VAL A 33 3.34 -1.57 16.14
N GLU A 34 3.90 -2.00 17.27
CA GLU A 34 3.48 -3.22 17.97
C GLU A 34 2.07 -3.08 18.54
N GLU A 35 1.81 -2.01 19.30
CA GLU A 35 0.51 -1.74 19.92
C GLU A 35 -0.64 -1.71 18.90
N LYS A 36 -0.37 -1.22 17.69
CA LYS A 36 -1.39 -1.01 16.65
C LYS A 36 -1.37 -2.06 15.53
N GLY A 37 -0.47 -3.05 15.62
CA GLY A 37 -0.32 -4.09 14.59
C GLY A 37 -0.08 -3.50 13.19
N LEU A 38 0.81 -2.52 13.07
CA LEU A 38 1.01 -1.73 11.85
C LEU A 38 2.09 -2.29 10.90
N LYS A 39 2.56 -3.51 11.17
CA LYS A 39 3.53 -4.18 10.29
C LYS A 39 2.97 -4.29 8.87
N GLN A 40 3.85 -4.11 7.88
CA GLN A 40 3.45 -4.28 6.49
C GLN A 40 3.04 -5.72 6.20
N ILE A 41 2.02 -5.87 5.37
CA ILE A 41 1.67 -7.14 4.75
C ILE A 41 2.66 -7.33 3.61
N THR A 42 3.36 -8.47 3.62
CA THR A 42 4.30 -8.90 2.57
C THR A 42 3.84 -10.16 1.85
N ASP A 43 2.76 -10.78 2.31
CA ASP A 43 2.16 -11.95 1.66
C ASP A 43 1.61 -11.55 0.28
N GLU A 44 2.24 -12.10 -0.76
CA GLU A 44 1.91 -11.77 -2.15
C GLU A 44 0.48 -12.22 -2.50
N GLY A 45 0.01 -13.35 -1.94
CA GLY A 45 -1.34 -13.87 -2.18
C GLY A 45 -2.44 -12.95 -1.66
N ALA A 46 -2.32 -12.51 -0.41
CA ALA A 46 -3.25 -11.58 0.22
C ALA A 46 -3.26 -10.22 -0.49
N ILE A 47 -2.10 -9.72 -0.91
CA ILE A 47 -2.03 -8.46 -1.66
C ILE A 47 -2.66 -8.64 -3.05
N LYS A 48 -2.39 -9.76 -3.73
CA LYS A 48 -2.97 -10.05 -5.04
C LYS A 48 -4.49 -10.07 -5.01
N GLN A 49 -5.10 -10.70 -4.00
CA GLN A 49 -6.56 -10.70 -3.82
C GLN A 49 -7.12 -9.27 -3.71
N VAL A 50 -6.47 -8.41 -2.91
CA VAL A 50 -6.89 -7.01 -2.79
C VAL A 50 -6.70 -6.24 -4.10
N VAL A 51 -5.62 -6.52 -4.85
CA VAL A 51 -5.39 -5.91 -6.16
C VAL A 51 -6.49 -6.31 -7.14
N GLU A 52 -6.82 -7.60 -7.25
CA GLU A 52 -7.90 -8.09 -8.12
C GLU A 52 -9.25 -7.45 -7.76
N GLU A 53 -9.54 -7.31 -6.47
CA GLU A 53 -10.74 -6.64 -5.99
C GLU A 53 -10.77 -5.16 -6.39
N VAL A 54 -9.65 -4.44 -6.23
CA VAL A 54 -9.54 -3.03 -6.67
C VAL A 54 -9.70 -2.89 -8.18
N LEU A 55 -9.14 -3.81 -8.98
CA LEU A 55 -9.31 -3.78 -10.44
C LEU A 55 -10.79 -3.99 -10.81
N LYS A 56 -11.49 -4.91 -10.15
CA LYS A 56 -12.94 -5.13 -10.35
C LYS A 56 -13.80 -3.93 -9.95
N GLU A 57 -13.43 -3.23 -8.88
CA GLU A 57 -14.14 -2.03 -8.41
C GLU A 57 -13.86 -0.78 -9.25
N ASN A 58 -12.82 -0.78 -10.08
CA ASN A 58 -12.38 0.40 -10.85
C ASN A 58 -12.23 0.08 -12.35
N PRO A 59 -13.29 -0.41 -13.03
CA PRO A 59 -13.21 -0.82 -14.44
C PRO A 59 -12.77 0.31 -15.38
N ASP A 60 -13.18 1.55 -15.12
CA ASP A 60 -12.78 2.72 -15.92
C ASP A 60 -11.26 2.96 -15.87
N ALA A 61 -10.65 2.72 -14.71
CA ALA A 61 -9.21 2.86 -14.54
C ALA A 61 -8.44 1.76 -15.27
N VAL A 62 -9.00 0.54 -15.28
CA VAL A 62 -8.47 -0.59 -16.07
C VAL A 62 -8.51 -0.25 -17.56
N GLN A 63 -9.65 0.21 -18.05
CA GLN A 63 -9.82 0.58 -19.46
C GLN A 63 -8.85 1.68 -19.89
N LYS A 64 -8.73 2.76 -19.10
CA LYS A 64 -7.75 3.83 -19.36
C LYS A 64 -6.30 3.33 -19.41
N TYR A 65 -5.94 2.38 -18.55
CA TYR A 65 -4.61 1.79 -18.58
C TYR A 65 -4.36 1.06 -19.91
N LYS A 66 -5.34 0.26 -20.36
CA LYS A 66 -5.28 -0.48 -21.63
C LYS A 66 -5.22 0.43 -22.86
N GLU A 67 -5.86 1.59 -22.79
CA GLU A 67 -5.77 2.65 -23.82
C GLU A 67 -4.42 3.39 -23.83
N GLY A 68 -3.46 2.97 -23.01
CA GLY A 68 -2.11 3.53 -22.95
C GLY A 68 -1.95 4.65 -21.90
N GLN A 69 -2.99 4.99 -21.13
CA GLN A 69 -2.89 5.99 -20.05
C GLN A 69 -2.27 5.40 -18.78
N THR A 70 -1.01 4.99 -18.87
CA THR A 70 -0.29 4.29 -17.79
C THR A 70 -0.23 5.05 -16.46
N LYS A 71 -0.40 6.38 -16.46
CA LYS A 71 -0.44 7.21 -15.25
C LYS A 71 -1.58 6.82 -14.28
N VAL A 72 -2.65 6.19 -14.78
CA VAL A 72 -3.78 5.73 -13.94
C VAL A 72 -3.35 4.66 -12.92
N ILE A 73 -2.20 4.01 -13.13
CA ILE A 73 -1.68 3.03 -12.17
C ILE A 73 -1.40 3.65 -10.80
N GLY A 74 -1.01 4.93 -10.72
CA GLY A 74 -0.80 5.62 -9.45
C GLY A 74 -2.08 5.74 -8.62
N PHE A 75 -3.23 5.92 -9.30
CA PHE A 75 -4.54 5.91 -8.66
C PHE A 75 -4.89 4.52 -8.13
N LEU A 76 -4.69 3.47 -8.93
CA LEU A 76 -4.95 2.09 -8.51
C LEU A 76 -4.07 1.67 -7.33
N VAL A 77 -2.78 2.03 -7.32
CA VAL A 77 -1.89 1.86 -6.17
C VAL A 77 -2.48 2.56 -4.93
N GLY A 78 -2.98 3.78 -5.09
CA GLY A 78 -3.64 4.54 -4.03
C GLY A 78 -4.85 3.81 -3.44
N GLN A 79 -5.68 3.20 -4.28
CA GLN A 79 -6.86 2.44 -3.87
C GLN A 79 -6.47 1.18 -3.08
N VAL A 80 -5.49 0.40 -3.55
CA VAL A 80 -4.98 -0.77 -2.82
C VAL A 80 -4.39 -0.35 -1.46
N MET A 81 -3.61 0.74 -1.43
CA MET A 81 -3.05 1.28 -0.19
C MET A 81 -4.11 1.88 0.76
N ARG A 82 -5.30 2.22 0.26
CA ARG A 82 -6.44 2.62 1.10
C ARG A 82 -7.11 1.40 1.70
N LYS A 83 -7.40 0.38 0.89
CA LYS A 83 -8.08 -0.85 1.30
C LYS A 83 -7.28 -1.64 2.33
N THR A 84 -5.97 -1.70 2.16
CA THR A 84 -5.05 -2.31 3.13
C THR A 84 -4.68 -1.41 4.33
N LYS A 85 -5.32 -0.24 4.46
CA LYS A 85 -5.01 0.77 5.50
C LYS A 85 -3.52 1.15 5.54
N GLY A 86 -2.87 1.15 4.38
CA GLY A 86 -1.46 1.47 4.21
C GLY A 86 -0.49 0.36 4.63
N LYS A 87 -1.00 -0.84 4.94
CA LYS A 87 -0.19 -1.98 5.35
C LYS A 87 0.42 -2.73 4.17
N ALA A 88 -0.18 -2.71 2.98
CA ALA A 88 0.44 -3.37 1.83
C ALA A 88 1.82 -2.78 1.51
N ASN A 89 2.70 -3.62 0.98
CA ASN A 89 3.97 -3.15 0.42
C ASN A 89 3.73 -2.44 -0.93
N PRO A 90 4.09 -1.14 -1.07
CA PRO A 90 3.78 -0.38 -2.28
C PRO A 90 4.57 -0.86 -3.51
N GLN A 91 5.78 -1.37 -3.34
CA GLN A 91 6.53 -1.97 -4.47
C GLN A 91 5.83 -3.23 -4.98
N LEU A 92 5.40 -4.10 -4.07
CA LEU A 92 4.70 -5.33 -4.42
C LEU A 92 3.33 -5.06 -5.05
N VAL A 93 2.58 -4.09 -4.51
CA VAL A 93 1.30 -3.64 -5.09
C VAL A 93 1.49 -3.16 -6.53
N ASN A 94 2.49 -2.29 -6.78
CA ASN A 94 2.76 -1.78 -8.13
C ASN A 94 3.15 -2.91 -9.09
N LYS A 95 3.99 -3.86 -8.65
CA LYS A 95 4.37 -5.04 -9.42
C LYS A 95 3.14 -5.88 -9.81
N LEU A 96 2.29 -6.21 -8.84
CA LEU A 96 1.09 -7.03 -9.05
C LEU A 96 0.06 -6.34 -9.94
N LEU A 97 -0.15 -5.02 -9.77
CA LEU A 97 -1.02 -4.23 -10.64
C LEU A 97 -0.57 -4.28 -12.10
N ARG A 98 0.73 -4.08 -12.36
CA ARG A 98 1.28 -4.17 -13.74
C ARG A 98 1.09 -5.55 -14.32
N GLN A 99 1.48 -6.57 -13.56
CA GLN A 99 1.35 -7.96 -13.99
C GLN A 99 -0.10 -8.32 -14.34
N LEU A 100 -1.08 -7.92 -13.51
CA LEU A 100 -2.49 -8.20 -13.78
C LEU A 100 -3.08 -7.34 -14.90
N LEU A 101 -2.63 -6.11 -15.10
CA LEU A 101 -3.12 -5.25 -16.17
C LEU A 101 -2.53 -5.58 -17.54
N GLU A 102 -1.31 -6.14 -17.58
CA GLU A 102 -0.62 -6.55 -18.82
C GLU A 102 -0.99 -7.98 -19.25
N GLN A 103 -1.58 -8.79 -18.35
CA GLN A 103 -2.09 -10.13 -18.66
C GLN A 103 -3.51 -10.13 -19.23
N VAL A 104 -4.21 -9.00 -19.26
CA VAL A 104 -5.62 -8.86 -19.68
C VAL A 104 -5.72 -7.93 -20.87
#